data_AF-A0A975J5G4-F1
#
_entry.id   AF-A0A975J5G4-F1
#
_cell.length_a   1.000
_cell.length_b   1.000
_cell.length_c   1.000
_cell.angle_alpha   90.00
_cell.angle_beta   90.00
_cell.angle_gamma   90.00
#
_symmetry.space_group_name_H-M   'P 1'
#
loop_
_entity.id
_entity.type
_entity.pdbx_description
1 polymer ?
#
loop_
_entity_poly.entity_id
_entity_poly.type
_entity_poly.pdbx_seq_one_letter_code
_entity_poly.pdbx_strand_id
1 'polypeptide(L)' 'MRHFVGIDISSFDMKVCILDTNGDKLKAFTVDNKLKGTEYLRDLNAKVYNINPKYWKTC' A
#
# COMPACT_ATOMS: atom_id res chain seq x y z
N MET A 1 -8.31 -10.61 -10.01
CA MET A 1 -7.43 -10.87 -8.84
C MET A 1 -7.72 -9.79 -7.80
N ARG A 2 -7.82 -10.14 -6.51
CA ARG A 2 -8.06 -9.18 -5.41
C ARG A 2 -6.78 -9.13 -4.56
N HIS A 3 -6.36 -7.94 -4.15
CA HIS A 3 -5.21 -7.75 -3.26
C HIS A 3 -5.64 -6.83 -2.12
N PHE A 4 -5.06 -7.03 -0.95
CA PHE A 4 -5.26 -6.16 0.20
C PHE A 4 -4.01 -5.32 0.43
N VAL A 5 -4.20 -4.07 0.84
CA VAL A 5 -3.10 -3.17 1.20
C VAL A 5 -3.29 -2.76 2.64
N GLY A 6 -2.32 -3.13 3.48
CA GLY A 6 -2.14 -2.56 4.80
C GLY A 6 -1.21 -1.36 4.69
N ILE A 7 -1.66 -0.22 5.22
CA ILE A 7 -0.86 1.00 5.32
C ILE A 7 -0.76 1.33 6.81
N ASP A 8 0.47 1.40 7.30
CA ASP A 8 0.82 1.86 8.65
C ASP A 8 1.57 3.18 8.50
N ILE A 9 0.96 4.27 9.00
CA ILE A 9 1.45 5.64 8.80
C ILE A 9 2.01 6.15 10.12
N SER A 10 3.31 6.42 10.14
CA SER A 10 3.98 7.15 11.22
C SER A 10 4.23 8.61 10.81
N SER A 11 4.62 9.47 11.76
CA SER A 11 4.99 10.85 11.48
C SER A 11 6.20 11.00 10.55
N PHE A 12 6.99 9.95 10.38
CA PHE A 12 8.22 9.97 9.57
C PHE A 12 8.12 9.10 8.32
N ASP A 13 7.49 7.93 8.44
CA ASP A 13 7.47 6.92 7.40
C ASP A 13 6.09 6.26 7.27
N MET A 14 5.76 5.83 6.05
CA MET A 14 4.60 5.03 5.74
C MET A 14 5.06 3.64 5.33
N LYS A 15 4.70 2.63 6.11
CA LYS A 15 4.95 1.23 5.79
C LYS A 15 3.75 0.70 5.04
N VAL A 16 4.01 0.14 3.86
CA VAL A 16 2.99 -0.44 3.02
C VAL A 16 3.26 -1.93 2.86
N CYS A 17 2.20 -2.70 3.03
CA CYS A 17 2.20 -4.14 2.91
C CYS A 17 1.09 -4.56 1.96
N ILE A 18 1.45 -5.32 0.93
CA ILE A 18 0.51 -5.90 -0.03
C ILE A 18 0.36 -7.37 0.31
N LEU A 19 -0.89 -7.77 0.51
CA LEU A 19 -1.29 -9.13 0.82
C LEU A 19 -2.11 -9.70 -0.35
N ASP A 20 -1.99 -10.99 -0.58
CA ASP A 20 -2.87 -11.72 -1.48
C ASP A 20 -4.25 -11.96 -0.85
N THR A 21 -5.13 -12.69 -1.53
CA THR A 21 -6.46 -13.01 -1.00
C THR A 21 -6.47 -13.95 0.20
N ASN A 22 -5.40 -14.70 0.41
CA ASN A 22 -5.23 -15.65 1.51
C ASN A 22 -4.62 -14.98 2.75
N GLY A 23 -4.15 -13.74 2.61
CA GLY A 23 -3.46 -12.99 3.67
C GLY A 23 -1.94 -13.15 3.62
N ASP A 24 -1.40 -13.80 2.58
CA ASP A 24 0.04 -14.00 2.41
C ASP A 24 0.71 -12.72 1.94
N LYS A 25 1.87 -12.44 2.52
CA LYS A 25 2.64 -11.21 2.26
C LYS A 25 3.32 -11.29 0.89
N LEU A 26 2.81 -10.55 -0.08
CA LEU A 26 3.41 -10.46 -1.42
C LEU A 26 4.58 -9.47 -1.44
N LYS A 27 4.40 -8.30 -0.82
CA LYS A 27 5.44 -7.27 -0.80
C LYS A 27 5.27 -6.33 0.39
N ALA A 28 6.37 -5.87 0.95
CA ALA A 28 6.38 -4.81 1.93
C ALA A 28 7.48 -3.80 1.58
N PHE A 29 7.18 -2.52 1.73
CA PHE A 29 8.14 -1.45 1.50
C PHE A 29 7.75 -0.22 2.31
N THR A 30 8.75 0.60 2.63
CA THR A 30 8.59 1.82 3.40
C THR A 30 8.79 3.01 2.48
N VAL A 31 7.91 4.00 2.56
CA VAL A 31 8.03 5.27 1.85
C VAL A 31 8.04 6.42 2.85
N ASP A 32 8.70 7.50 2.50
CA ASP A 32 8.75 8.72 3.32
C ASP A 32 7.34 9.33 3.44
N ASN A 33 6.93 9.82 4.61
CA ASN A 33 5.61 10.44 4.83
C ASN A 33 5.54 11.88 4.29
N LYS A 34 6.03 12.08 3.08
CA LYS A 34 5.96 13.35 2.34
C LYS A 34 5.04 13.17 1.14
N LEU A 35 4.54 14.27 0.59
CA LEU A 35 3.61 14.29 -0.55
C LEU A 35 4.00 13.32 -1.68
N LYS A 36 5.30 13.29 -2.03
CA LYS A 36 5.86 12.39 -3.05
C LYS A 36 5.73 10.91 -2.71
N GLY A 37 5.88 10.54 -1.43
CA GLY A 37 5.71 9.17 -0.97
C GLY A 37 4.25 8.73 -1.10
N THR A 38 3.31 9.60 -0.75
CA THR A 38 1.87 9.33 -0.86
C THR A 38 1.41 9.22 -2.32
N GLU A 39 1.91 10.09 -3.20
CA GLU A 39 1.67 10.01 -4.65
C GLU A 39 2.27 8.72 -5.24
N TYR A 40 3.49 8.35 -4.84
CA TYR A 40 4.12 7.11 -5.26
C TYR A 40 3.32 5.87 -4.85
N LEU A 41 2.73 5.86 -3.64
CA LEU A 41 1.85 4.75 -3.21
C LEU A 41 0.61 4.62 -4.10
N ARG A 42 -0.03 5.74 -4.43
CA ARG A 42 -1.19 5.75 -5.32
C ARG A 42 -0.83 5.21 -6.70
N ASP A 43 0.28 5.68 -7.26
CA ASP A 43 0.75 5.26 -8.58
C ASP A 43 1.15 3.79 -8.61
N LEU A 44 1.88 3.31 -7.60
CA LEU A 44 2.31 1.92 -7.49
C LEU A 44 1.11 0.96 -7.35
N ASN A 45 0.15 1.30 -6.48
CA ASN A 45 -1.02 0.47 -6.24
C ASN A 45 -1.94 0.38 -7.46
N ALA A 46 -2.08 1.48 -8.22
CA ALA A 46 -2.90 1.53 -9.42
C ALA A 46 -2.22 0.82 -10.61
N LYS A 47 -0.94 1.10 -10.89
CA LYS A 47 -0.26 0.60 -12.09
C LYS A 47 0.21 -0.85 -11.96
N VAL A 48 0.72 -1.24 -10.79
CA VAL A 48 1.40 -2.54 -10.64
C VAL A 48 0.45 -3.63 -10.18
N TYR A 49 -0.45 -3.31 -9.25
CA TYR A 49 -1.26 -4.31 -8.56
C TYR A 49 -2.76 -4.25 -8.89
N ASN A 50 -3.17 -3.29 -9.73
CA ASN A 50 -4.56 -3.03 -10.12
C ASN A 50 -5.51 -3.01 -8.88
N ILE A 51 -5.05 -2.37 -7.81
CA ILE A 51 -5.75 -2.37 -6.53
C ILE A 51 -6.83 -1.31 -6.58
N ASN A 52 -8.08 -1.74 -6.49
CA ASN A 52 -9.20 -0.82 -6.39
C ASN A 52 -9.10 -0.03 -5.05
N PRO A 53 -9.17 1.31 -5.08
CA PRO A 53 -9.07 2.16 -3.90
C PRO A 53 -10.11 1.85 -2.81
N LYS A 54 -11.21 1.18 -3.15
CA LYS A 54 -12.21 0.68 -2.18
C LYS A 54 -11.63 -0.34 -1.17
N TYR A 55 -10.51 -0.98 -1.47
CA TYR A 55 -9.90 -2.01 -0.62
C TYR A 55 -8.71 -1.50 0.19
N TRP A 56 -8.51 -0.18 0.25
CA TRP A 56 -7.49 0.42 1.09
C TRP A 56 -8.03 0.50 2.51
N LYS A 57 -7.45 -0.29 3.41
CA LYS A 57 -7.70 -0.19 4.84
C LYS A 57 -6.49 0.47 5.48
N THR A 58 -6.70 1.64 6.08
CA THR A 58 -5.79 2.17 7.09
C THR A 58 -5.87 1.23 8.29
N CYS A 59 -4.74 0.63 8.65
CA CYS A 59 -4.64 -0.12 9.89
C CYS A 59 -4.57 0.85 11.08
#